data_AF-A0A4S0MTL6-F1
#
_entry.id   AF-A0A4S0MTL6-F1
#
_cell.length_a   1.000
_cell.length_b   1.000
_cell.length_c   1.000
_cell.angle_alpha   90.00
_cell.angle_beta   90.00
_cell.angle_gamma   90.00
#
_symmetry.space_group_name_H-M   'P 1'
#
loop_
_entity.id
_entity.type
_entity.pdbx_description
1 polymer ?
#
loop_
_entity_poly.entity_id
_entity_poly.type
_entity_poly.pdbx_seq_one_letter_code
_entity_poly.pdbx_strand_id
1 'polypeptide(L)'
;ALETRIGIRSEQLDAWRDYTRALQAVLAPPRCDHGPGAPGEPGGPDAGGPGTPGGPDQAKRDPFAFQERLADEVTKRAASAAKLKDAIAVLRSKLTPEQLELLAS
;
A
#
# COMPACT_ATOMS: atom_id res chain seq x y z
N ALA A 1 -20.85 7.17 -6.85
CA ALA A 1 -19.67 8.02 -6.59
C ALA A 1 -19.96 8.84 -5.34
N LEU A 2 -19.12 8.73 -4.29
CA LEU A 2 -19.27 9.54 -3.07
C LEU A 2 -19.06 11.03 -3.40
N GLU A 3 -18.27 11.32 -4.44
CA GLU A 3 -18.05 12.66 -4.99
C GLU A 3 -19.36 13.38 -5.37
N THR A 4 -20.30 12.66 -5.97
CA THR A 4 -21.61 13.21 -6.39
C THR A 4 -22.54 13.44 -5.19
N ARG A 5 -22.37 12.64 -4.12
CA ARG A 5 -23.18 12.74 -2.89
C ARG A 5 -22.74 13.90 -1.99
N ILE A 6 -21.44 14.18 -1.97
CA ILE A 6 -20.82 15.31 -1.25
C ILE A 6 -20.83 16.59 -2.12
N GLY A 7 -21.08 16.46 -3.42
CA GLY A 7 -21.10 17.60 -4.36
C GLY A 7 -19.70 18.14 -4.68
N ILE A 8 -18.67 17.29 -4.69
CA ILE A 8 -17.29 17.66 -5.02
C ILE A 8 -17.25 18.33 -6.40
N ARG A 9 -16.83 19.60 -6.46
CA ARG A 9 -16.70 20.39 -7.70
C ARG A 9 -15.38 20.09 -8.41
N SER A 10 -15.27 20.47 -9.69
CA SER A 10 -14.06 20.23 -10.49
C SER A 10 -12.78 20.79 -9.86
N GLU A 11 -12.86 21.94 -9.18
CA GLU A 11 -11.73 22.54 -8.45
C GLU A 11 -11.34 21.77 -7.18
N GLN A 12 -12.23 20.92 -6.67
CA GLN A 12 -12.03 20.09 -5.47
C GLN A 12 -11.68 18.63 -5.82
N LEU A 13 -11.84 18.22 -7.08
CA LEU A 13 -11.57 16.85 -7.54
C LEU A 13 -10.10 16.45 -7.38
N ASP A 14 -9.16 17.35 -7.61
CA ASP A 14 -7.73 17.04 -7.44
C ASP A 14 -7.40 16.77 -5.98
N ALA A 15 -7.89 17.61 -5.05
CA ALA A 15 -7.72 17.40 -3.61
C ALA A 15 -8.40 16.11 -3.12
N TRP A 16 -9.59 15.80 -3.66
CA TRP A 16 -10.29 14.56 -3.37
C TRP A 16 -9.54 13.32 -3.85
N ARG A 17 -8.98 13.37 -5.07
CA ARG A 17 -8.17 12.30 -5.64
C ARG A 17 -6.89 12.09 -4.84
N ASP A 18 -6.22 13.17 -4.43
CA ASP A 18 -5.02 13.09 -3.61
C ASP A 18 -5.30 12.50 -2.22
N TYR A 19 -6.40 12.90 -1.58
CA TYR A 19 -6.89 12.25 -0.35
C TYR A 19 -7.13 10.75 -0.55
N THR A 20 -7.87 10.37 -1.60
CA THR A 20 -8.21 8.97 -1.88
C THR A 20 -6.95 8.15 -2.18
N ARG A 21 -6.00 8.70 -2.94
CA ARG A 21 -4.72 8.07 -3.25
C ARG A 21 -3.86 7.89 -1.99
N ALA A 22 -3.82 8.90 -1.12
CA ALA A 22 -3.10 8.81 0.15
C ALA A 22 -3.74 7.78 1.09
N LEU A 23 -5.07 7.72 1.16
CA LEU A 23 -5.80 6.73 1.93
C LEU A 23 -5.51 5.30 1.44
N GLN A 24 -5.57 5.08 0.12
CA GLN A 24 -5.18 3.82 -0.50
C GLN A 24 -3.73 3.45 -0.19
N ALA A 25 -2.79 4.41 -0.19
CA ALA A 25 -1.39 4.15 0.13
C ALA A 25 -1.15 3.75 1.59
N VAL A 26 -2.01 4.19 2.53
CA VAL A 26 -1.94 3.79 3.95
C VAL A 26 -2.56 2.42 4.20
N LEU A 27 -3.59 2.07 3.42
CA LEU A 27 -4.33 0.81 3.53
C LEU A 27 -3.77 -0.31 2.64
N ALA A 28 -2.96 0.02 1.64
CA ALA A 28 -2.33 -0.96 0.77
C ALA A 28 -1.56 -1.97 1.63
N PRO A 29 -1.85 -3.28 1.48
CA PRO A 29 -1.12 -4.29 2.21
C PRO A 29 0.37 -4.18 1.89
N PRO A 30 1.25 -4.43 2.87
CA PRO A 30 2.69 -4.45 2.63
C PRO A 30 2.91 -5.43 1.46
N ARG A 31 3.61 -4.96 0.43
CA ARG A 31 3.97 -5.82 -0.68
C ARG A 31 4.96 -6.83 -0.12
N CYS A 32 4.45 -7.98 0.28
CA CYS A 32 5.28 -9.14 0.51
C CYS A 32 5.96 -9.43 -0.82
N ASP A 33 7.21 -9.02 -0.97
CA ASP A 33 8.15 -9.50 -1.98
C ASP A 33 8.48 -10.99 -1.69
N HIS A 34 7.44 -11.82 -1.55
CA HIS A 34 7.56 -13.26 -1.41
C HIS A 34 6.88 -13.91 -2.63
N GLY A 35 7.66 -14.07 -3.69
CA GLY A 35 7.35 -14.97 -4.79
C GLY A 35 8.15 -14.69 -6.06
N PRO A 36 9.11 -15.57 -6.40
CA PRO A 36 8.97 -16.33 -7.63
C PRO A 36 8.67 -17.78 -7.22
N GLY A 37 7.39 -18.08 -7.14
CA GLY A 37 6.91 -19.39 -6.68
C GLY A 37 5.39 -19.47 -6.72
N ALA A 38 4.78 -19.01 -7.81
CA ALA A 38 3.38 -19.34 -8.09
C ALA A 38 3.32 -20.80 -8.58
N PRO A 39 2.53 -21.69 -7.94
CA PRO A 39 2.26 -23.01 -8.48
C PRO A 39 1.15 -22.91 -9.52
N GLY A 40 1.46 -23.23 -10.77
CA GLY A 40 0.45 -23.64 -11.76
C GLY A 40 0.49 -22.91 -13.10
N GLU A 41 1.40 -23.34 -13.98
CA GLU A 41 1.05 -23.59 -15.38
C GLU A 41 1.61 -24.98 -15.77
N PRO A 42 0.77 -25.90 -16.32
CA PRO A 42 1.20 -27.24 -16.71
C PRO A 42 1.76 -27.20 -18.13
N GLY A 43 3.08 -27.35 -18.27
CA GLY A 43 3.74 -27.38 -19.57
C GLY A 43 5.03 -28.18 -19.56
N GLY A 44 4.93 -29.48 -19.86
CA GLY A 44 6.04 -30.32 -20.36
C GLY A 44 6.63 -31.32 -19.35
N PRO A 45 6.51 -32.65 -19.59
CA PRO A 45 7.34 -33.63 -18.93
C PRO A 45 8.65 -33.75 -19.71
N ASP A 46 9.80 -33.49 -19.08
CA ASP A 46 10.93 -34.43 -19.14
C ASP A 46 12.08 -34.02 -18.21
N ALA A 47 12.30 -34.90 -17.22
CA ALA A 47 13.56 -35.34 -16.63
C ALA A 47 14.64 -34.33 -16.19
N GLY A 48 14.91 -34.26 -14.87
CA GLY A 48 16.09 -33.55 -14.38
C GLY A 48 16.46 -33.56 -12.89
N GLY A 49 16.05 -34.55 -12.08
CA GLY A 49 16.74 -34.92 -10.83
C GLY A 49 16.31 -34.25 -9.51
N PRO A 50 16.40 -34.97 -8.36
CA PRO A 50 16.10 -34.43 -7.03
C PRO A 50 17.30 -33.63 -6.51
N GLY A 51 17.32 -32.33 -6.84
CA GLY A 51 18.24 -31.37 -6.24
C GLY A 51 17.81 -31.05 -4.80
N THR A 52 18.50 -31.67 -3.85
CA THR A 52 18.50 -31.42 -2.41
C THR A 52 18.30 -29.92 -2.05
N PRO A 53 17.39 -29.52 -1.14
CA PRO A 53 17.39 -28.18 -0.58
C PRO A 53 18.53 -28.10 0.45
N GLY A 54 19.75 -27.92 -0.05
CA GLY A 54 20.97 -27.91 0.73
C GLY A 54 22.12 -27.32 -0.06
N GLY A 55 21.99 -26.06 -0.47
CA GLY A 55 23.12 -25.25 -0.95
C GLY A 55 23.83 -24.59 0.25
N PRO A 56 25.17 -24.40 0.18
CA PRO A 56 25.92 -23.77 1.26
C PRO A 56 25.46 -22.32 1.37
N ASP A 57 25.36 -21.80 2.59
CA ASP A 57 24.91 -20.43 2.90
C ASP A 57 23.39 -20.18 2.67
N GLN A 58 22.44 -20.27 3.61
CA GLN A 58 22.50 -19.95 5.05
C GLN A 58 23.49 -18.84 5.44
N ALA A 59 23.95 -18.00 4.49
CA ALA A 59 24.80 -16.85 4.73
C ALA A 59 24.08 -15.99 5.75
N LYS A 60 24.55 -16.07 6.99
CA LYS A 60 24.05 -15.43 8.21
C LYS A 60 22.62 -14.92 8.03
N ARG A 61 21.62 -15.73 8.42
CA ARG A 61 20.27 -15.23 8.65
C ARG A 61 20.43 -14.07 9.65
N ASP A 62 20.44 -12.85 9.15
CA ASP A 62 20.73 -11.69 9.97
C ASP A 62 19.67 -11.66 11.07
N PRO A 63 20.08 -11.64 12.35
CA PRO A 63 19.14 -11.77 13.47
C PRO A 63 18.15 -10.60 13.54
N PHE A 64 18.43 -9.50 12.84
CA PHE A 64 17.61 -8.30 12.78
C PHE A 64 16.97 -8.07 11.40
N ALA A 65 17.24 -8.87 10.36
CA ALA A 65 16.68 -8.65 9.03
C ALA A 65 15.15 -8.55 9.02
N PHE A 66 14.45 -9.35 9.83
CA PHE A 66 12.99 -9.24 9.94
C PHE A 66 12.58 -7.91 10.59
N GLN A 67 13.28 -7.51 11.64
CA GLN A 67 13.05 -6.27 12.38
C GLN A 67 13.35 -5.04 11.52
N GLU A 68 14.42 -5.07 10.71
CA GLU A 68 14.76 -4.03 9.73
C GLU A 68 13.69 -3.93 8.64
N ARG A 69 13.25 -5.08 8.08
CA ARG A 69 12.16 -5.11 7.10
C ARG A 69 10.86 -4.55 7.69
N LEU A 70 10.54 -4.91 8.94
CA LEU A 70 9.40 -4.35 9.65
C LEU A 70 9.55 -2.83 9.85
N ALA A 71 10.72 -2.35 10.29
CA ALA A 71 10.99 -0.93 10.49
C ALA A 71 10.89 -0.14 9.17
N ASP A 72 11.37 -0.70 8.06
CA ASP A 72 11.23 -0.12 6.73
C ASP A 72 9.75 -0.03 6.31
N GLU A 73 8.97 -1.09 6.50
CA GLU A 73 7.55 -1.09 6.17
C GLU A 73 6.75 -0.12 7.05
N VAL A 74 7.05 -0.07 8.35
CA VAL A 74 6.44 0.90 9.27
C VAL A 74 6.83 2.34 8.89
N THR A 75 8.08 2.58 8.51
CA THR A 75 8.54 3.89 8.03
C THR A 75 7.83 4.31 6.75
N LYS A 76 7.70 3.40 5.77
CA LYS A 76 6.94 3.65 4.53
C LYS A 76 5.48 3.97 4.83
N ARG A 77 4.84 3.19 5.73
CA ARG A 77 3.46 3.43 6.14
C ARG A 77 3.31 4.75 6.89
N ALA A 78 4.27 5.12 7.73
CA ALA A 78 4.31 6.40 8.43
C ALA A 78 4.40 7.58 7.45
N ALA A 79 5.23 7.47 6.40
CA ALA A 79 5.29 8.48 5.35
C ALA A 79 3.97 8.61 4.58
N SER A 80 3.29 7.49 4.26
CA SER A 80 1.95 7.52 3.68
C SER A 80 0.92 8.15 4.62
N ALA A 81 1.00 7.88 5.92
CA ALA A 81 0.11 8.46 6.92
C ALA A 81 0.32 9.97 7.09
N ALA A 82 1.56 10.45 7.01
CA ALA A 82 1.86 11.88 6.98
C ALA A 82 1.20 12.56 5.77
N LYS A 83 1.39 11.99 4.57
CA LYS A 83 0.73 12.48 3.34
C LYS A 83 -0.79 12.47 3.43
N LEU A 84 -1.38 11.47 4.08
CA LEU A 84 -2.83 11.42 4.32
C LEU A 84 -3.27 12.57 5.24
N LYS A 85 -2.53 12.87 6.31
CA LYS A 85 -2.84 14.02 7.18
C LYS A 85 -2.76 15.34 6.42
N ASP A 86 -1.74 15.52 5.59
CA ASP A 86 -1.59 16.73 4.75
C ASP A 86 -2.75 16.85 3.75
N ALA A 87 -3.11 15.75 3.08
CA ALA A 87 -4.24 15.72 2.15
C ALA A 87 -5.58 16.01 2.84
N ILE A 88 -5.79 15.50 4.07
CA ILE A 88 -6.98 15.83 4.88
C ILE A 88 -7.02 17.32 5.22
N ALA A 89 -5.88 17.92 5.60
CA ALA A 89 -5.82 19.35 5.90
C ALA A 89 -6.17 20.20 4.68
N VAL A 90 -5.59 19.87 3.51
CA VAL A 90 -5.92 20.53 2.24
C VAL A 90 -7.39 20.35 1.88
N LEU A 91 -7.93 19.14 2.00
CA LEU A 91 -9.32 18.84 1.70
C LEU A 91 -10.27 19.65 2.60
N ARG A 92 -9.97 19.74 3.90
CA ARG A 92 -10.75 20.56 4.85
C ARG A 92 -10.72 22.05 4.53
N SER A 93 -9.60 22.57 4.02
CA SER A 93 -9.51 23.97 3.60
C SER A 93 -10.25 24.27 2.28
N LYS A 94 -10.56 23.24 1.48
CA LYS A 94 -11.20 23.38 0.16
C LYS A 94 -12.69 23.07 0.15
N LEU A 95 -13.17 22.24 1.08
CA LEU A 95 -14.58 21.90 1.21
C LEU A 95 -15.35 22.99 1.97
N THR A 96 -16.61 23.21 1.61
CA THR A 96 -17.52 24.04 2.42
C THR A 96 -17.92 23.29 3.69
N PRO A 97 -18.32 24.00 4.76
CA PRO A 97 -18.81 23.35 5.98
C PRO A 97 -19.97 22.38 5.72
N GLU A 98 -20.89 22.67 4.78
CA GLU A 98 -21.96 21.72 4.45
C GLU A 98 -21.42 20.42 3.84
N GLN A 99 -20.38 20.49 3.00
CA GLN A 99 -19.75 19.30 2.43
C GLN A 99 -19.00 18.48 3.49
N LEU A 100 -18.42 19.14 4.50
CA LEU A 100 -17.79 18.47 5.63
C LEU A 100 -18.81 17.73 6.51
N GLU A 101 -19.99 18.31 6.74
CA GLU A 101 -21.07 17.62 7.45
C GLU A 101 -21.59 16.41 6.66
N LEU A 102 -21.76 16.54 5.35
CA LEU A 102 -22.15 15.42 4.49
C LEU A 102 -21.11 14.29 4.44
N LEU A 103 -19.82 14.61 4.59
CA LEU A 103 -18.75 13.61 4.68
C LEU A 103 -18.72 12.91 6.05
N ALA A 104 -19.17 13.60 7.11
CA ALA A 104 -19.20 13.08 8.48
C ALA A 104 -20.48 12.28 8.82
N SER A 105 -21.52 12.41 7.99
CA SER A 105 -22.80 11.69 8.12
C SER A 105 -22.80 10.33 7.42
#